data_AF-A0A376KL64-F1
#
_entry.id   AF-A0A376KL64-F1
#
_cell.length_a   1.000
_cell.length_b   1.000
_cell.length_c   1.000
_cell.angle_alpha   90.00
_cell.angle_beta   90.00
_cell.angle_gamma   90.00
#
_symmetry.space_group_name_H-M   'P 1'
#
loop_
_entity.id
_entity.type
_entity.pdbx_description
1 polymer ?
#
loop_
_entity_poly.entity_id
_entity_poly.type
_entity_poly.pdbx_seq_one_letter_code
_entity_poly.pdbx_strand_id
1 'polypeptide(L)'
;MVGIVGESGSGKSVSSLAIMGLIDYPGRVMAEKLEFNGQDLQRISEKERRNLVGAEVAMIFQDPMTSLNPCYTVGFPELWKRLRCIRAATKVPAVSEPIDLLNQVGIPDPASRLDVYPASAFRRHEPARDDRHGDCLSAKNC
;
A
#
# COMPACT_ATOMS: atom_id res chain seq x y z
N MET A 1 17.51 0.84 9.56
CA MET A 1 16.98 0.68 8.19
C MET A 1 17.95 -0.19 7.41
N VAL A 2 17.47 -1.24 6.75
CA VAL A 2 18.30 -2.13 5.91
C VAL A 2 17.87 -1.93 4.46
N GLY A 3 18.84 -1.84 3.55
CA GLY A 3 18.60 -1.68 2.12
C GLY A 3 19.23 -2.81 1.31
N ILE A 4 18.52 -3.26 0.27
CA ILE A 4 19.02 -4.26 -0.69
C ILE A 4 19.18 -3.55 -2.05
N VAL A 5 20.40 -3.56 -2.59
CA VAL A 5 20.74 -2.89 -3.85
C VAL A 5 21.30 -3.90 -4.85
N GLY A 6 21.01 -3.72 -6.13
CA GLY A 6 21.47 -4.59 -7.21
C GLY A 6 20.76 -4.25 -8.53
N GLU A 7 21.21 -4.84 -9.63
CA GLU A 7 20.66 -4.63 -10.98
C GLU A 7 19.21 -5.09 -11.12
N SER A 8 18.47 -4.56 -12.10
CA SER A 8 17.12 -5.06 -12.40
C SER A 8 17.16 -6.57 -12.65
N GLY A 9 16.26 -7.33 -12.02
CA GLY A 9 16.26 -8.79 -12.11
C GLY A 9 17.17 -9.53 -11.14
N SER A 10 17.97 -8.85 -10.31
CA SER A 10 18.85 -9.49 -9.30
C SER A 10 18.12 -10.21 -8.15
N GLY A 11 16.80 -10.37 -8.23
CA GLY A 11 16.01 -11.06 -7.21
C GLY A 11 15.57 -10.22 -6.01
N LYS A 12 15.87 -8.92 -5.92
CA LYS A 12 15.49 -8.05 -4.77
C LYS A 12 14.02 -8.19 -4.36
N SER A 13 13.10 -8.00 -5.32
CA SER A 13 11.66 -8.09 -5.07
C SER A 13 11.26 -9.53 -4.71
N VAL A 14 11.87 -10.52 -5.36
CA VAL A 14 11.62 -11.95 -5.09
C VAL A 14 12.06 -12.31 -3.67
N SER A 15 13.20 -11.81 -3.20
CA SER A 15 13.67 -12.01 -1.83
C SER A 15 12.70 -11.42 -0.81
N SER A 16 12.18 -10.21 -1.05
CA SER A 16 11.17 -9.60 -0.17
C SER A 16 9.88 -10.41 -0.14
N LEU A 17 9.40 -10.86 -1.30
CA LEU A 17 8.21 -11.72 -1.39
C LEU A 17 8.43 -13.09 -0.72
N ALA A 18 9.63 -13.66 -0.81
CA ALA A 18 10.01 -14.91 -0.17
C ALA A 18 9.95 -14.81 1.37
N ILE A 19 10.44 -13.70 1.94
CA ILE A 19 10.36 -13.45 3.39
C ILE A 19 8.90 -13.40 3.85
N MET A 20 8.02 -12.80 3.06
CA MET A 20 6.59 -12.70 3.38
C MET A 20 5.81 -13.99 3.09
N GLY A 21 6.42 -14.97 2.41
CA GLY A 21 5.75 -16.19 1.95
C GLY A 21 4.70 -15.93 0.87
N LEU A 22 4.96 -14.96 -0.01
CA LEU A 22 4.11 -14.58 -1.15
C LEU A 22 4.68 -15.09 -2.50
N ILE A 23 5.55 -16.11 -2.46
CA ILE A 23 6.06 -16.77 -3.65
C ILE A 23 5.02 -17.80 -4.10
N ASP A 24 4.44 -17.57 -5.28
CA ASP A 24 3.48 -18.48 -5.88
C ASP A 24 4.14 -19.74 -6.42
N TYR A 25 3.37 -20.83 -6.52
CA TYR A 25 3.78 -22.06 -7.17
C TYR A 25 4.19 -21.77 -8.64
N PRO A 26 5.31 -22.35 -9.15
CA PRO A 26 6.14 -23.41 -8.58
C PRO A 26 7.32 -22.95 -7.72
N GLY A 27 7.40 -21.66 -7.39
CA GLY A 27 8.50 -21.12 -6.60
C GLY A 27 8.57 -21.74 -5.21
N ARG A 28 9.79 -22.02 -4.73
CA ARG A 28 10.05 -22.56 -3.39
C ARG A 28 11.09 -21.72 -2.69
N VAL A 29 10.83 -21.42 -1.42
CA VAL A 29 11.78 -20.72 -0.57
C VAL A 29 12.62 -21.77 0.15
N MET A 30 13.92 -21.79 -0.14
CA MET A 30 14.89 -22.66 0.52
C MET A 30 15.84 -21.77 1.32
N ALA A 31 15.71 -21.81 2.64
CA ALA A 31 16.59 -21.07 3.55
C ALA A 31 16.99 -21.96 4.72
N GLU A 32 18.27 -21.94 5.10
CA GLU A 32 18.73 -22.65 6.32
C GLU A 32 18.04 -22.09 7.57
N LYS A 33 17.81 -20.77 7.59
CA LYS A 33 17.14 -20.07 8.68
C LYS A 33 16.30 -18.92 8.15
N LEU A 34 15.01 -18.91 8.49
CA LEU A 34 14.08 -17.84 8.15
C LEU A 34 13.13 -17.62 9.34
N GLU A 35 13.49 -16.67 10.20
CA GLU A 35 12.79 -16.39 11.45
C GLU A 35 12.40 -14.92 11.54
N PHE A 36 11.26 -14.66 12.18
CA PHE A 36 10.82 -13.32 12.56
C PHE A 36 10.36 -13.35 14.01
N ASN A 37 10.89 -12.46 14.86
CA ASN A 37 10.59 -12.41 16.31
C ASN A 37 10.68 -13.77 17.03
N GLY A 38 11.63 -14.63 16.63
CA GLY A 38 11.82 -15.97 17.21
C GLY A 38 10.87 -17.05 16.67
N GLN A 39 10.02 -16.72 15.70
CA GLN A 39 9.12 -17.66 15.03
C GLN A 39 9.68 -18.07 13.67
N ASP A 40 9.78 -19.38 13.43
CA ASP A 40 10.24 -19.96 12.16
C ASP A 40 9.16 -19.85 11.08
N LEU A 41 9.39 -18.96 10.10
CA LEU A 41 8.44 -18.66 9.02
C LEU A 41 8.30 -19.77 7.98
N GLN A 42 9.17 -20.78 7.99
CA GLN A 42 9.03 -21.95 7.10
C GLN A 42 8.02 -22.96 7.64
N ARG A 43 7.80 -22.97 8.96
CA ARG A 43 6.97 -23.97 9.64
C ARG A 43 5.58 -23.47 10.03
N ILE A 44 5.31 -22.18 9.89
CA ILE A 44 3.99 -21.61 10.18
C ILE A 44 2.94 -22.06 9.17
N SER A 45 1.74 -22.30 9.68
CA SER A 45 0.55 -22.55 8.86
C SER A 45 0.17 -21.30 8.04
N GLU A 46 -0.61 -21.49 6.97
CA GLU A 46 -1.15 -20.36 6.19
C GLU A 46 -2.00 -19.41 7.03
N LYS A 47 -2.70 -19.92 8.05
CA LYS A 47 -3.50 -19.10 8.96
C LYS A 47 -2.61 -18.19 9.80
N GLU A 48 -1.54 -18.71 10.38
CA GLU A 48 -0.57 -17.93 11.14
C GLU A 48 0.14 -16.92 10.23
N ARG A 49 0.52 -17.33 9.02
CA ARG A 49 1.12 -16.41 8.03
C ARG A 49 0.19 -15.25 7.69
N ARG A 50 -1.11 -15.50 7.48
CA ARG A 50 -2.11 -14.44 7.23
C ARG A 50 -2.33 -13.51 8.43
N ASN A 51 -2.13 -13.99 9.65
CA ASN A 51 -2.21 -13.14 10.84
C ASN A 51 -0.95 -12.28 11.00
N LEU A 52 0.22 -12.86 10.70
CA LEU A 52 1.50 -12.15 10.73
C LEU A 52 1.56 -11.07 9.64
N VAL A 53 1.24 -11.46 8.39
CA VAL A 53 1.22 -10.60 7.21
C VAL A 53 -0.04 -9.75 7.23
N GLY A 54 0.12 -8.48 7.59
CA GLY A 54 -0.96 -7.51 7.73
C GLY A 54 -1.16 -6.98 9.14
N ALA A 55 -0.59 -7.62 10.18
CA ALA A 55 -0.57 -7.10 11.54
C ALA A 55 0.84 -6.65 11.96
N GLU A 56 1.85 -7.51 11.77
CA GLU A 56 3.24 -7.24 12.18
C GLU A 56 4.15 -6.97 10.99
N VAL A 57 3.88 -7.62 9.85
CA VAL A 57 4.67 -7.48 8.62
C VAL A 57 3.76 -6.93 7.51
N ALA A 58 4.13 -5.80 6.92
CA ALA A 58 3.40 -5.16 5.83
C ALA A 58 4.34 -4.81 4.68
N MET A 59 3.79 -4.72 3.48
CA MET A 59 4.51 -4.34 2.27
C MET A 59 3.88 -3.12 1.63
N ILE A 60 4.72 -2.20 1.18
CA ILE A 60 4.35 -1.05 0.36
C ILE A 60 4.96 -1.30 -1.02
N PHE A 61 4.11 -1.36 -2.04
CA PHE A 61 4.54 -1.58 -3.41
C PHE A 61 5.00 -0.27 -4.06
N GLN A 62 5.87 -0.38 -5.06
CA GLN A 62 6.40 0.79 -5.79
C GLN A 62 5.31 1.57 -6.52
N ASP A 63 4.32 0.86 -7.08
CA ASP A 63 3.13 1.46 -7.67
C ASP A 63 1.93 1.29 -6.71
N PRO A 64 1.53 2.34 -5.98
CA PRO A 64 0.43 2.25 -5.03
C PRO A 64 -0.91 1.96 -5.72
N MET A 65 -1.10 2.37 -6.97
CA MET A 65 -2.36 2.19 -7.70
C MET A 65 -2.61 0.73 -8.04
N THR A 66 -1.55 -0.04 -8.29
CA THR A 66 -1.65 -1.48 -8.53
C THR A 66 -1.98 -2.28 -7.25
N SER A 67 -1.72 -1.69 -6.08
CA SER A 67 -1.91 -2.35 -4.79
C SER A 67 -3.26 -2.09 -4.13
N LEU A 68 -4.00 -1.09 -4.61
CA LEU A 68 -5.33 -0.73 -4.12
C LEU A 68 -6.41 -1.35 -4.99
N ASN A 69 -7.53 -1.75 -4.39
CA ASN A 69 -8.67 -2.25 -5.14
C ASN A 69 -9.48 -1.08 -5.73
N PRO A 70 -9.58 -0.95 -7.07
CA PRO A 70 -10.28 0.17 -7.70
C PRO A 70 -11.80 0.14 -7.47
N CYS A 71 -12.36 -0.99 -7.04
CA CYS A 71 -13.79 -1.14 -6.75
C CYS A 71 -14.17 -0.66 -5.34
N TYR A 72 -13.20 -0.27 -4.52
CA TYR A 72 -13.41 0.16 -3.15
C TYR A 72 -12.93 1.59 -2.94
N THR A 73 -13.55 2.31 -2.01
CA THR A 73 -13.07 3.62 -1.61
C THR A 73 -11.86 3.48 -0.70
N VAL A 74 -11.06 4.55 -0.57
CA VAL A 74 -9.89 4.56 0.32
C VAL A 74 -10.26 4.21 1.76
N GLY A 75 -11.45 4.62 2.22
CA GLY A 75 -11.94 4.35 3.57
C GLY A 75 -12.51 2.94 3.73
N PHE A 76 -13.62 2.65 3.06
CA PHE A 76 -14.36 1.39 3.23
C PHE A 76 -14.50 0.62 1.91
N PRO A 77 -14.28 -0.71 1.91
CA PRO A 77 -13.79 -1.57 2.99
C PRO A 77 -12.27 -1.61 3.18
N GLU A 78 -11.47 -0.92 2.37
CA GLU A 78 -10.00 -1.10 2.28
C GLU A 78 -9.28 -0.82 3.62
N LEU A 79 -9.27 0.43 4.08
CA LEU A 79 -8.59 0.84 5.33
C LEU A 79 -9.24 0.19 6.56
N TRP A 80 -10.57 0.06 6.54
CA TRP A 80 -11.33 -0.60 7.59
C TRP A 80 -10.96 -2.07 7.80
N LYS A 81 -10.82 -2.83 6.72
CA LYS A 81 -10.41 -4.25 6.77
C LYS A 81 -9.00 -4.38 7.33
N ARG A 82 -8.08 -3.50 6.93
CA ARG A 82 -6.69 -3.49 7.42
C ARG A 82 -6.62 -3.22 8.92
N LEU A 83 -7.34 -2.20 9.41
CA LEU A 83 -7.44 -1.90 10.84
C LEU A 83 -7.97 -3.09 11.65
N ARG A 84 -8.97 -3.79 11.11
CA ARG A 84 -9.53 -4.99 11.74
C ARG A 84 -8.54 -6.17 11.77
N CYS A 85 -7.72 -6.34 10.74
CA CYS A 85 -6.67 -7.36 10.70
C CYS A 85 -5.60 -7.09 11.78
N ILE A 86 -5.14 -5.85 11.90
CA ILE A 86 -4.13 -5.45 12.89
C ILE A 86 -4.63 -5.69 14.33
N ARG A 87 -5.92 -5.44 14.60
CA ARG A 87 -6.50 -5.52 15.95
C ARG A 87 -7.14 -6.86 16.31
N ALA A 88 -6.83 -7.93 15.57
CA ALA A 88 -7.34 -9.27 15.85
C ALA A 88 -8.88 -9.33 15.99
N ALA A 89 -9.59 -8.97 14.91
CA ALA A 89 -10.97 -9.32 14.55
C ALA A 89 -12.15 -8.96 15.49
N THR A 90 -11.91 -8.69 16.77
CA THR A 90 -12.94 -8.55 17.83
C THR A 90 -13.40 -7.13 18.07
N LYS A 91 -12.58 -6.12 17.69
CA LYS A 91 -12.98 -4.72 17.77
C LYS A 91 -13.27 -4.18 16.37
N VAL A 92 -14.50 -3.71 16.19
CA VAL A 92 -14.87 -2.89 15.04
C VAL A 92 -14.11 -1.57 15.17
N PRO A 93 -13.30 -1.15 14.17
CA PRO A 93 -12.60 0.12 14.22
C PRO A 93 -13.59 1.27 14.41
N ALA A 94 -13.25 2.26 15.23
CA ALA A 94 -14.06 3.47 15.29
C ALA A 94 -14.00 4.19 13.93
N VAL A 95 -15.09 4.86 13.53
CA VAL A 95 -15.16 5.61 12.27
C VAL A 95 -14.09 6.72 12.20
N SER A 96 -13.66 7.24 13.35
CA SER A 96 -12.60 8.25 13.44
C SER A 96 -11.20 7.72 13.14
N GLU A 97 -10.93 6.43 13.31
CA GLU A 97 -9.56 5.90 13.18
C GLU A 97 -8.98 6.00 11.77
N PRO A 98 -9.71 5.68 10.70
CA PRO A 98 -9.27 5.98 9.34
C PRO A 98 -8.88 7.45 9.14
N ILE A 99 -9.67 8.36 9.72
CA ILE A 99 -9.44 9.82 9.62
C ILE A 99 -8.14 10.19 10.34
N ASP A 100 -7.94 9.67 11.55
CA ASP A 100 -6.74 9.91 12.35
C ASP A 100 -5.47 9.40 11.65
N LEU A 101 -5.56 8.25 10.96
CA LEU A 101 -4.44 7.73 10.16
C LEU A 101 -4.14 8.61 8.95
N LEU A 102 -5.15 9.04 8.22
CA LEU A 102 -4.99 9.94 7.07
C LEU A 102 -4.38 11.29 7.50
N ASN A 103 -4.77 11.81 8.68
CA ASN A 103 -4.17 12.99 9.28
C ASN A 103 -2.68 12.80 9.59
N GLN A 104 -2.30 11.64 10.17
CA GLN A 104 -0.90 11.36 10.52
C GLN A 104 0.03 11.32 9.30
N VAL A 105 -0.47 10.90 8.15
CA VAL A 105 0.29 10.88 6.89
C VAL A 105 0.16 12.18 6.08
N GLY A 106 -0.53 13.18 6.60
CA GLY A 106 -0.64 14.51 5.99
C GLY A 106 -1.57 14.58 4.78
N ILE A 107 -2.54 13.67 4.65
CA ILE A 107 -3.55 13.75 3.60
C ILE A 107 -4.54 14.88 3.94
N PRO A 108 -4.70 15.90 3.08
CA PRO A 108 -5.61 17.01 3.33
C PRO A 108 -7.07 16.56 3.23
N ASP A 109 -7.90 17.13 4.10
CA ASP A 109 -9.33 16.85 4.20
C ASP A 109 -9.65 15.34 4.30
N PRO A 110 -9.16 14.66 5.35
CA PRO A 110 -9.21 13.20 5.47
C PRO A 110 -10.63 12.63 5.44
N ALA A 111 -11.62 13.37 5.95
CA ALA A 111 -13.01 12.92 6.00
C ALA A 111 -13.59 12.77 4.60
N SER A 112 -13.38 13.75 3.71
CA SER A 112 -13.87 13.66 2.33
C SER A 112 -13.11 12.60 1.52
N ARG A 113 -11.84 12.33 1.87
CA ARG A 113 -10.99 11.36 1.17
C ARG A 113 -11.39 9.91 1.40
N LEU A 114 -12.13 9.59 2.47
CA LEU A 114 -12.57 8.23 2.75
C LEU A 114 -13.51 7.68 1.68
N ASP A 115 -14.32 8.53 1.04
CA ASP A 115 -15.31 8.12 0.04
C ASP A 115 -14.79 8.20 -1.39
N VAL A 116 -13.51 8.55 -1.56
CA VAL A 116 -12.90 8.66 -2.88
C VAL A 116 -12.34 7.31 -3.32
N TYR A 117 -12.57 6.97 -4.59
CA TYR A 117 -11.95 5.80 -5.21
C TYR A 117 -10.48 6.09 -5.53
N PRO A 118 -9.57 5.12 -5.38
CA PRO A 118 -8.13 5.32 -5.64
C PRO A 118 -7.84 6.00 -6.98
N ALA A 119 -8.56 5.59 -8.04
CA ALA A 119 -8.40 6.12 -9.40
C ALA A 119 -8.75 7.61 -9.53
N SER A 120 -9.65 8.13 -8.69
CA SER A 120 -10.01 9.55 -8.65
C SER A 120 -9.25 10.32 -7.57
N ALA A 121 -8.73 9.65 -6.54
CA ALA A 121 -8.02 10.28 -5.41
C ALA A 121 -6.67 10.89 -5.78
N PHE A 122 -5.97 10.31 -6.77
CA PHE A 122 -4.63 10.74 -7.22
C PHE A 122 -4.62 11.51 -8.54
N ARG A 123 -5.78 11.94 -9.06
CA ARG A 123 -5.74 13.02 -10.07
C ARG A 123 -5.10 14.22 -9.39
N ARG A 124 -3.89 14.59 -9.84
CA ARG A 124 -3.20 15.79 -9.37
C ARG A 124 -4.25 16.90 -9.38
N HIS A 125 -4.37 17.61 -8.26
CA HIS A 125 -4.98 18.93 -8.27
C HIS A 125 -4.13 19.75 -9.25
N GLU A 126 -4.54 19.84 -10.51
CA GLU A 126 -4.14 20.96 -11.33
C GLU A 126 -4.73 22.18 -10.62
N PRO A 127 -3.90 23.16 -10.23
CA PRO A 127 -4.46 24.44 -9.80
C PRO A 127 -5.34 24.94 -10.95
N ALA A 128 -6.54 25.39 -10.61
CA ALA A 128 -7.46 25.98 -11.57
C ALA A 128 -6.69 26.98 -12.44
N ARG A 129 -6.70 26.78 -13.77
CA ARG A 129 -6.15 27.76 -14.70
C ARG A 129 -6.87 29.08 -14.44
N ASP A 130 -6.12 30.07 -13.96
CA ASP A 130 -6.57 31.45 -13.88
C ASP A 130 -6.65 31.95 -15.33
N ASP A 131 -7.87 31.97 -15.88
CA ASP A 131 -8.18 32.47 -17.23
C ASP A 131 -8.13 34.01 -17.27
N ARG A 132 -7.04 34.59 -16.76
CA ARG A 132 -6.75 36.01 -16.86
C ARG A 132 -5.26 36.21 -17.09
N HIS A 133 -4.85 36.13 -18.35
CA HIS A 133 -4.03 37.15 -19.01
C HIS A 133 -4.01 36.84 -20.51
N GLY A 134 -4.43 37.84 -21.29
CA GLY A 134 -4.39 37.80 -22.74
C GLY A 134 -2.98 37.94 -23.30
N ASP A 135 -2.93 37.77 -24.61
CA ASP A 135 -1.85 38.12 -25.53
C ASP A 135 -0.56 37.31 -25.43
N CYS A 136 -0.43 36.37 -26.37
CA CYS A 136 0.66 36.42 -27.35
C CYS A 136 0.27 35.63 -28.60
N LEU A 137 -0.28 36.35 -29.57
CA LEU A 137 -0.19 35.99 -30.98
C LEU A 137 1.27 35.76 -31.38
N SER A 138 1.47 34.74 -32.22
CA SER A 138 2.51 34.62 -33.25
C SER A 138 3.52 33.47 -33.09
N ALA A 139 3.65 32.76 -34.21
CA ALA A 139 4.86 32.11 -34.73
C ALA A 139 5.04 30.60 -34.49
N LYS A 140 4.71 29.88 -35.59
CA LYS A 140 5.55 28.89 -36.30
C LYS A 140 5.27 27.41 -36.04
N ASN A 141 4.74 26.79 -37.10
CA ASN A 141 4.92 25.40 -37.53
C ASN A 141 6.15 24.71 -36.93
N CYS A 142 5.88 23.66 -36.16
CA CYS A 142 6.58 22.38 -36.17
C CYS A 142 5.62 21.30 -35.68
#